data_AF-A0A7Y5MSS4-F1
#
_entry.id   AF-A0A7Y5MSS4-F1
#
_cell.length_a   1.000
_cell.length_b   1.000
_cell.length_c   1.000
_cell.angle_alpha   90.00
_cell.angle_beta   90.00
_cell.angle_gamma   90.00
#
_symmetry.space_group_name_H-M   'P 1'
#
loop_
_entity.id
_entity.type
_entity.pdbx_description
1 polymer ?
#
loop_
_entity_poly.entity_id
_entity_poly.type
_entity_poly.pdbx_seq_one_letter_code
_entity_poly.pdbx_strand_id
1 'polypeptide(L)' 'MTIQRLDNQIIITLPASTDLEGVQCLINYLLYKEATKDSKAKQEDVDRLAREANKQWWEENKQRFLPE' A
#
# COMPACT_ATOMS: atom_id res chain seq x y z
N MET A 1 18.73 -8.37 -14.66
CA MET A 1 17.57 -8.55 -13.76
C MET A 1 16.99 -9.91 -14.02
N THR A 2 16.73 -10.70 -12.99
CA THR A 2 16.16 -12.05 -13.12
C THR A 2 15.07 -12.25 -12.07
N ILE A 3 14.06 -13.03 -12.42
CA ILE A 3 13.05 -13.53 -11.49
C ILE A 3 13.13 -15.04 -11.53
N GLN A 4 13.31 -15.67 -10.38
CA GLN A 4 13.38 -17.11 -10.25
C GLN A 4 12.49 -17.56 -9.09
N ARG A 5 11.89 -18.74 -9.22
CA ARG A 5 11.22 -19.41 -8.10
C ARG A 5 12.11 -20.57 -7.67
N LEU A 6 12.45 -20.61 -6.39
CA LEU A 6 13.24 -21.67 -5.78
C LEU A 6 12.48 -22.16 -4.56
N ASP A 7 12.10 -23.43 -4.54
CA ASP A 7 11.27 -24.01 -3.49
C ASP A 7 10.01 -23.16 -3.19
N ASN A 8 9.90 -22.62 -1.98
CA ASN A 8 8.80 -21.78 -1.49
C ASN A 8 9.06 -20.27 -1.60
N GLN A 9 10.07 -19.83 -2.36
CA GLN A 9 10.49 -18.43 -2.43
C GLN A 9 10.64 -17.93 -3.88
N ILE A 10 10.39 -16.62 -4.05
CA ILE A 10 10.66 -15.89 -5.30
C ILE A 10 11.89 -15.02 -5.06
N ILE A 11 12.93 -15.21 -5.88
CA ILE A 11 14.16 -14.42 -5.86
C ILE A 11 14.12 -13.44 -7.03
N ILE A 12 14.18 -12.14 -6.72
CA ILE A 12 14.27 -11.06 -7.70
C ILE A 12 15.67 -10.45 -7.58
N THR A 13 16.46 -10.53 -8.65
CA THR A 13 17.79 -9.93 -8.70
C THR A 13 17.76 -8.64 -9.50
N LEU A 14 18.19 -7.53 -8.87
CA LEU A 14 18.22 -6.19 -9.45
C LEU A 14 19.66 -5.64 -9.44
N PRO A 15 20.06 -4.80 -10.41
CA PRO A 15 21.32 -4.07 -10.35
C PRO A 15 21.39 -3.19 -9.10
N ALA A 16 22.59 -3.02 -8.54
CA ALA A 16 22.82 -2.14 -7.39
C ALA A 16 22.50 -0.66 -7.68
N SER A 17 22.44 -0.26 -8.95
CA SER A 17 22.04 1.08 -9.39
C SER A 17 20.53 1.31 -9.43
N THR A 18 19.72 0.32 -9.06
CA THR A 18 18.26 0.45 -9.03
C THR A 18 17.85 1.38 -7.89
N ASP A 19 16.90 2.26 -8.15
CA ASP A 19 16.34 3.14 -7.14
C ASP A 19 15.69 2.36 -5.99
N LEU A 20 16.16 2.60 -4.77
CA LEU A 20 15.71 1.89 -3.58
C LEU A 20 14.28 2.27 -3.18
N GLU A 21 13.84 3.51 -3.46
CA GLU A 21 12.49 3.94 -3.14
C GLU A 21 11.45 3.18 -3.97
N GLY A 22 11.69 3.06 -5.28
CA GLY A 22 10.90 2.21 -6.17
C GLY A 22 10.89 0.73 -5.76
N VAL A 23 12.03 0.19 -5.33
CA VAL A 23 12.11 -1.20 -4.84
C VAL A 23 11.30 -1.38 -3.56
N GLN A 24 11.38 -0.44 -2.62
CA GLN A 24 10.57 -0.48 -1.40
C GLN A 24 9.08 -0.38 -1.71
N CYS A 25 8.68 0.44 -2.68
CA CYS A 25 7.29 0.54 -3.15
C CYS A 25 6.77 -0.80 -3.69
N LEU A 26 7.56 -1.49 -4.51
CA LEU A 26 7.24 -2.84 -5.00
C LEU A 26 7.05 -3.83 -3.84
N ILE A 27 7.98 -3.84 -2.86
CA ILE A 27 7.88 -4.72 -1.70
C ILE A 27 6.60 -4.43 -0.90
N ASN A 28 6.30 -3.16 -0.65
CA ASN A 28 5.09 -2.75 0.08
C ASN A 28 3.82 -3.21 -0.65
N TYR A 29 3.77 -3.12 -1.98
CA TYR A 29 2.65 -3.61 -2.77
C TYR A 29 2.47 -5.12 -2.68
N LEU A 30 3.56 -5.88 -2.74
CA LEU A 30 3.51 -7.34 -2.58
C LEU A 30 3.02 -7.73 -1.17
N LEU A 31 3.50 -7.05 -0.13
CA LEU A 31 3.02 -7.25 1.24
C LEU A 31 1.53 -6.94 1.38
N TYR A 32 1.06 -5.84 0.78
CA TYR A 32 -0.37 -5.52 0.75
C TYR A 32 -1.19 -6.63 0.08
N LYS A 33 -0.74 -7.13 -1.08
CA LYS A 33 -1.43 -8.21 -1.80
C LYS A 33 -1.48 -9.50 -1.00
N GLU A 34 -0.38 -9.87 -0.33
CA GLU A 34 -0.35 -11.06 0.52
C GLU A 34 -1.24 -10.90 1.75
N ALA A 35 -1.18 -9.75 2.44
CA ALA A 35 -2.01 -9.47 3.61
C ALA A 35 -3.52 -9.45 3.31
N THR A 36 -3.88 -9.14 2.05
CA THR A 36 -5.27 -9.06 1.60
C THR A 36 -5.71 -10.24 0.75
N LYS A 37 -4.89 -11.30 0.60
CA LYS A 37 -5.15 -12.41 -0.34
C LYS A 37 -6.48 -13.13 -0.13
N ASP A 38 -6.95 -13.21 1.11
CA ASP A 38 -8.20 -13.88 1.49
C ASP A 38 -9.35 -12.89 1.75
N SER A 39 -9.10 -11.59 1.55
CA SER A 39 -10.11 -10.55 1.74
C SER A 39 -11.21 -10.66 0.70
N LYS A 40 -12.46 -10.57 1.17
CA LYS A 40 -13.67 -10.51 0.32
C LYS A 40 -14.21 -9.09 0.18
N ALA A 41 -13.56 -8.11 0.81
CA ALA A 41 -13.96 -6.72 0.74
C ALA A 41 -13.82 -6.22 -0.71
N LYS A 42 -14.83 -5.50 -1.18
CA LYS A 42 -14.78 -4.87 -2.49
C LYS A 42 -14.16 -3.47 -2.39
N GLN A 43 -13.78 -2.90 -3.52
CA GLN A 43 -13.26 -1.53 -3.56
C GLN A 43 -14.27 -0.56 -2.94
N GLU A 44 -15.57 -0.77 -3.15
CA GLU A 44 -16.61 0.09 -2.59
C GLU A 44 -16.65 0.05 -1.04
N ASP A 45 -16.31 -1.09 -0.43
CA ASP A 45 -16.22 -1.22 1.03
C ASP A 45 -15.03 -0.42 1.58
N VAL A 46 -13.89 -0.48 0.89
CA VAL A 46 -12.68 0.28 1.22
C VAL A 46 -12.93 1.77 1.05
N ASP A 47 -13.56 2.17 -0.05
CA ASP A 47 -13.89 3.58 -0.34
C ASP A 47 -14.90 4.15 0.67
N ARG A 48 -15.85 3.32 1.14
CA ARG A 48 -16.77 3.71 2.22
C ARG A 48 -15.98 3.94 3.51
N LEU A 49 -15.14 2.99 3.92
CA LEU A 49 -14.31 3.11 5.12
C LEU A 49 -13.40 4.34 5.08
N ALA A 50 -12.73 4.57 3.94
CA ALA A 50 -11.84 5.71 3.76
C ALA A 50 -12.59 7.05 3.88
N ARG A 51 -13.79 7.15 3.28
CA ARG A 51 -14.63 8.35 3.40
C ARG A 51 -15.08 8.60 4.84
N GLU A 52 -15.49 7.55 5.55
CA GLU A 52 -15.91 7.66 6.95
C GLU A 52 -14.76 8.11 7.85
N ALA A 53 -13.58 7.46 7.74
CA ALA A 53 -12.39 7.83 8.49
C ALA A 53 -11.92 9.26 8.18
N ASN A 54 -11.85 9.63 6.90
CA ASN A 54 -11.43 10.96 6.48
C ASN A 54 -12.42 12.05 6.92
N LYS A 55 -13.73 11.76 6.89
CA LYS A 55 -14.74 12.70 7.38
C LYS A 55 -14.54 12.97 8.87
N GLN A 56 -14.38 11.92 9.68
CA GLN A 56 -14.13 12.08 11.11
C GLN A 56 -12.85 12.88 11.37
N TRP A 57 -11.75 12.47 10.73
CA TRP A 57 -10.48 13.16 10.86
C TRP A 57 -10.59 14.64 10.45
N TRP A 58 -11.27 14.94 9.35
CA TRP A 58 -11.46 16.31 8.88
C TRP A 58 -12.25 17.16 9.87
N GLU A 59 -13.37 16.66 10.41
CA GLU A 59 -14.14 17.42 11.41
C GLU A 59 -13.30 17.76 12.65
N GLU A 60 -12.45 16.83 13.09
CA GLU A 60 -11.54 17.02 14.22
C GLU A 60 -10.37 17.96 13.92
N ASN A 61 -9.92 18.04 12.65
CA ASN A 61 -8.65 18.70 12.30
C ASN A 61 -8.79 19.92 11.37
N LYS A 62 -9.96 20.21 10.80
CA LYS A 62 -10.16 21.28 9.80
C LYS A 62 -9.72 22.66 10.26
N GLN A 63 -9.76 22.91 11.57
CA GLN A 63 -9.31 24.16 12.20
C GLN A 63 -7.82 24.44 11.94
N ARG A 64 -7.02 23.40 11.67
CA ARG A 64 -5.59 23.53 11.34
C ARG A 64 -5.35 24.10 9.93
N PHE A 65 -6.38 24.11 9.09
CA PHE A 65 -6.26 24.41 7.66
C PHE A 65 -7.16 25.56 7.19
N LEU A 66 -8.18 25.92 7.98
CA LEU A 66 -9.07 27.04 7.67
C LEU A 66 -8.68 28.26 8.52
N PRO A 67 -8.54 29.45 7.91
CA PRO A 67 -8.33 30.69 8.65
C PRO A 67 -9.57 31.07 9.48
N GLU A 68 -9.37 31.88 10.52
CA GLU A 68 -10.42 32.39 11.42
C GLU A 68 -11.53 33.18 10.71
#